data_AF-A0A5E3X9L4-F1
#
_entry.id   AF-A0A5E3X9L4-F1
#
_cell.length_a   1.000
_cell.length_b   1.000
_cell.length_c   1.000
_cell.angle_alpha   90.00
_cell.angle_beta   90.00
_cell.angle_gamma   90.00
#
_symmetry.space_group_name_H-M   'P 1'
#
loop_
_entity.id
_entity.type
_entity.pdbx_description
1 polymer ?
#
loop_
_entity_poly.entity_id
_entity_poly.type
_entity_poly.pdbx_seq_one_letter_code
_entity_poly.pdbx_strand_id
1 'polypeptide(L)'
;MIPAVSALPSDLRAADAIISLPCLKRLTLLDKLSRLLDLWSHLSIPPNTAIQLGVDYISSPSFSDSHVNEQRSSVFPALLDHLERSDLSDATALYFKMDKARRKMSCVLYKRNPGVTLGERSRLLLHGDSSTDSVFVGVHFYKCAWGRNSTLERTITSVPASTFAKIDTLQLDDIPNLNLVYLLERLPRLNTLVLNGIDRDRLMALSPFACFPHSPQSIISPVLAHLYLTGVHLCDPSKHSTLPCARDILELLSSRKGVGQPLHSITFERSALNMTTSELASFNACMKKLVHTVRFLNPKA
;
A
#
# COMPACT_ATOMS: atom_id res chain seq x y z
N MET A 1 5.25 -23.29 -16.61
CA MET A 1 3.84 -23.36 -17.08
C MET A 1 3.10 -24.25 -16.10
N ILE A 2 2.03 -23.77 -15.46
CA ILE A 2 1.26 -24.59 -14.50
C ILE A 2 0.46 -25.64 -15.29
N PRO A 3 0.36 -26.92 -14.85
CA PRO A 3 -0.50 -27.90 -15.49
C PRO A 3 -1.98 -27.52 -15.39
N ALA A 4 -2.83 -27.99 -16.31
CA ALA A 4 -4.27 -27.81 -16.18
C ALA A 4 -4.78 -28.80 -15.11
N VAL A 5 -5.16 -28.27 -13.94
CA VAL A 5 -5.69 -29.05 -12.82
C VAL A 5 -7.05 -28.46 -12.48
N SER A 6 -8.06 -29.29 -12.20
CA SER A 6 -9.36 -28.84 -11.70
C SER A 6 -9.30 -28.57 -10.20
N ALA A 7 -10.08 -27.60 -9.69
CA ALA A 7 -10.21 -27.39 -8.25
C ALA A 7 -10.51 -28.69 -7.49
N LEU A 8 -9.84 -28.86 -6.35
CA LEU A 8 -10.09 -29.97 -5.44
C LEU A 8 -11.47 -29.77 -4.77
N PRO A 9 -12.39 -30.75 -4.87
CA PRO A 9 -13.65 -30.74 -4.14
C PRO A 9 -13.42 -30.51 -2.64
N SER A 10 -14.29 -29.74 -2.00
CA SER A 10 -14.19 -29.37 -0.59
C SER A 10 -13.99 -30.59 0.32
N ASP A 11 -14.66 -31.69 -0.01
CA ASP A 11 -14.71 -32.95 0.73
C ASP A 11 -13.37 -33.70 0.70
N LEU A 12 -12.52 -33.42 -0.31
CA LEU A 12 -11.21 -34.06 -0.51
C LEU A 12 -10.06 -33.23 0.08
N ARG A 13 -10.32 -32.04 0.62
CA ARG A 13 -9.31 -31.18 1.27
C ARG A 13 -8.81 -31.73 2.61
N ALA A 14 -9.31 -32.86 3.09
CA ALA A 14 -9.13 -33.26 4.49
C ALA A 14 -8.04 -34.31 4.78
N ALA A 15 -7.43 -35.01 3.81
CA ALA A 15 -6.43 -36.02 4.21
C ALA A 15 -5.31 -36.34 3.20
N ASP A 16 -5.60 -36.75 1.96
CA ASP A 16 -4.57 -37.40 1.12
C ASP A 16 -4.32 -36.75 -0.25
N ALA A 17 -5.21 -35.88 -0.72
CA ALA A 17 -5.09 -35.25 -2.03
C ALA A 17 -4.26 -33.94 -2.02
N ILE A 18 -3.85 -33.48 -0.85
CA ILE A 18 -3.12 -32.22 -0.71
C ILE A 18 -1.61 -32.46 -0.79
N ILE A 19 -0.97 -31.74 -1.69
CA ILE A 19 0.49 -31.70 -1.83
C ILE A 19 1.05 -30.90 -0.66
N SER A 20 1.68 -31.60 0.28
CA SER A 20 2.39 -30.99 1.41
C SER A 20 3.79 -30.55 1.01
N LEU A 21 4.11 -29.27 1.25
CA LEU A 21 5.42 -28.68 0.94
C LEU A 21 6.08 -28.13 2.22
N PRO A 22 6.43 -28.97 3.21
CA PRO A 22 6.76 -28.54 4.58
C PRO A 22 8.00 -27.65 4.67
N CYS A 23 8.94 -27.79 3.75
CA CYS A 23 10.18 -26.99 3.73
C CYS A 23 10.09 -25.76 2.80
N LEU A 24 8.92 -25.44 2.26
CA LEU A 24 8.75 -24.36 1.30
C LEU A 24 8.92 -23.00 1.95
N LYS A 25 9.96 -22.28 1.54
CA LYS A 25 10.23 -20.91 2.02
C LYS A 25 9.61 -19.84 1.14
N ARG A 26 9.46 -20.12 -0.15
CA ARG A 26 8.94 -19.17 -1.13
C ARG A 26 8.12 -19.88 -2.19
N LEU A 27 6.97 -19.32 -2.52
CA LEU A 27 6.09 -19.75 -3.58
C LEU A 27 5.79 -18.58 -4.51
N THR A 28 6.10 -18.72 -5.79
CA THR A 28 5.72 -17.74 -6.82
C THR A 28 4.87 -18.44 -7.86
N LEU A 29 3.62 -18.01 -8.02
CA LEU A 29 2.68 -18.55 -9.01
C LEU A 29 2.24 -17.43 -9.97
N LEU A 30 2.38 -17.65 -11.27
CA LEU A 30 2.09 -16.68 -12.32
C LEU A 30 1.23 -17.36 -13.40
N ASP A 31 -0.06 -17.10 -13.43
CA ASP A 31 -0.99 -17.67 -14.43
C ASP A 31 -2.35 -16.94 -14.40
N LYS A 32 -3.31 -17.41 -15.18
CA LYS A 32 -4.72 -17.00 -15.09
C LYS A 32 -5.29 -17.29 -13.71
N LEU A 33 -6.16 -16.40 -13.22
CA LEU A 33 -6.78 -16.54 -11.89
C LEU A 33 -7.36 -17.93 -11.62
N SER A 34 -8.18 -18.46 -12.53
CA SER A 34 -8.83 -19.76 -12.32
C SER A 34 -7.81 -20.87 -12.05
N ARG A 35 -6.75 -20.93 -12.85
CA ARG A 35 -5.69 -21.94 -12.71
C ARG A 35 -4.89 -21.77 -11.42
N LEU A 36 -4.69 -20.53 -10.99
CA LEU A 36 -4.06 -20.25 -9.70
C LEU A 36 -4.93 -20.76 -8.55
N LEU A 37 -6.23 -20.49 -8.57
CA LEU A 37 -7.17 -20.94 -7.54
C LEU A 37 -7.34 -22.46 -7.55
N ASP A 38 -7.42 -23.06 -8.75
CA ASP A 38 -7.47 -24.50 -8.92
C ASP A 38 -6.24 -25.15 -8.29
N LEU A 39 -5.03 -24.71 -8.67
CA LEU A 39 -3.78 -25.22 -8.08
C LEU A 39 -3.73 -24.98 -6.57
N TRP A 40 -4.11 -23.80 -6.11
CA TRP A 40 -4.09 -23.43 -4.69
C TRP A 40 -4.88 -24.41 -3.82
N SER A 41 -6.00 -24.93 -4.32
CA SER A 41 -6.81 -25.92 -3.62
C SER A 41 -6.12 -27.28 -3.40
N HIS A 42 -5.01 -27.55 -4.08
CA HIS A 42 -4.20 -28.77 -3.94
C HIS A 42 -2.95 -28.58 -3.07
N LEU A 43 -2.68 -27.38 -2.55
CA LEU A 43 -1.43 -27.08 -1.85
C LEU A 43 -1.65 -26.92 -0.34
N SER A 44 -0.83 -27.61 0.46
CA SER A 44 -0.65 -27.28 1.88
C SER A 44 0.62 -26.46 2.02
N ILE A 45 0.44 -25.15 2.20
CA ILE A 45 1.54 -24.19 2.30
C ILE A 45 1.87 -23.93 3.77
N PRO A 46 3.14 -24.10 4.18
CA PRO A 46 3.58 -23.74 5.52
C PRO A 46 3.24 -22.27 5.87
N PRO A 47 2.91 -21.97 7.13
CA PRO A 47 2.53 -20.62 7.57
C PRO A 47 3.63 -19.55 7.38
N ASN A 48 4.88 -19.98 7.24
CA ASN A 48 6.02 -19.06 7.10
C ASN A 48 6.51 -18.93 5.65
N THR A 49 5.77 -19.48 4.69
CA THR A 49 6.12 -19.36 3.27
C THR A 49 5.84 -17.95 2.75
N ALA A 50 6.81 -17.35 2.07
CA ALA A 50 6.61 -16.13 1.30
C ALA A 50 5.85 -16.41 0.01
N ILE A 51 4.68 -15.81 -0.19
CA ILE A 51 3.83 -16.04 -1.37
C ILE A 51 3.86 -14.84 -2.30
N GLN A 52 4.00 -15.11 -3.60
CA GLN A 52 3.79 -14.14 -4.66
C GLN A 52 2.85 -14.71 -5.72
N LEU A 53 1.69 -14.08 -5.88
CA LEU A 53 0.71 -14.43 -6.91
C LEU A 53 0.67 -13.35 -7.99
N GLY A 54 0.92 -13.73 -9.24
CA GLY A 54 0.72 -12.91 -10.42
C GLY A 54 -0.52 -13.36 -11.15
N VAL A 55 -1.65 -12.73 -10.83
CA VAL A 55 -2.96 -13.02 -11.39
C VAL A 55 -3.06 -12.44 -12.81
N ASP A 56 -3.50 -13.29 -13.74
CA ASP A 56 -3.64 -12.98 -15.17
C ASP A 56 -2.33 -12.55 -15.81
N TYR A 57 -1.22 -13.10 -15.31
CA TYR A 57 0.08 -12.95 -15.93
C TYR A 57 0.09 -13.64 -17.29
N ILE A 58 0.39 -12.88 -18.34
CA ILE A 58 0.55 -13.41 -19.70
C ILE A 58 1.72 -12.71 -20.37
N SER A 59 2.61 -13.48 -20.98
CA SER A 59 3.75 -12.98 -21.74
C SER A 59 3.36 -12.15 -22.98
N SER A 60 2.10 -12.26 -23.44
CA SER A 60 1.57 -11.50 -24.58
C SER A 60 0.10 -11.11 -24.33
N PRO A 61 -0.23 -9.82 -24.13
CA PRO A 61 -1.57 -9.43 -23.72
C PRO A 61 -2.56 -9.35 -24.90
N SER A 62 -3.58 -10.20 -24.94
CA SER A 62 -4.85 -9.89 -25.62
C SER A 62 -5.66 -8.87 -24.78
N PHE A 63 -6.22 -7.85 -25.42
CA PHE A 63 -6.71 -6.63 -24.76
C PHE A 63 -8.19 -6.65 -24.33
N SER A 64 -8.91 -7.76 -24.50
CA SER A 64 -10.38 -7.74 -24.44
C SER A 64 -10.99 -7.70 -23.03
N ASP A 65 -10.33 -8.18 -21.98
CA ASP A 65 -10.89 -8.23 -20.62
C ASP A 65 -9.96 -7.63 -19.56
N SER A 66 -9.83 -6.31 -19.59
CA SER A 66 -8.88 -5.59 -18.72
C SER A 66 -9.42 -5.20 -17.35
N HIS A 67 -10.65 -5.54 -16.95
CA HIS A 67 -11.18 -5.02 -15.68
C HIS A 67 -10.87 -5.90 -14.46
N VAL A 68 -10.38 -5.30 -13.36
CA VAL A 68 -10.47 -5.95 -12.04
C VAL A 68 -11.95 -6.15 -11.78
N ASN A 69 -12.40 -7.37 -11.51
CA ASN A 69 -13.80 -7.69 -11.24
C ASN A 69 -13.90 -8.44 -9.90
N GLU A 70 -15.12 -8.73 -9.46
CA GLU A 70 -15.37 -9.48 -8.21
C GLU A 70 -14.64 -10.83 -8.19
N GLN A 71 -14.59 -11.51 -9.33
CA GLN A 71 -13.85 -12.74 -9.49
C GLN A 71 -12.36 -12.56 -9.15
N ARG A 72 -11.69 -11.53 -9.69
CA ARG A 72 -10.29 -11.22 -9.34
C ARG A 72 -10.11 -10.93 -7.85
N SER A 73 -11.07 -10.28 -7.20
CA SER A 73 -11.02 -10.04 -5.76
C SER A 73 -11.14 -11.34 -4.94
N SER A 74 -11.66 -12.45 -5.50
CA SER A 74 -11.78 -13.73 -4.81
C SER A 74 -10.43 -14.38 -4.45
N VAL A 75 -9.32 -13.89 -5.00
CA VAL A 75 -7.97 -14.34 -4.62
C VAL A 75 -7.67 -14.04 -3.15
N PHE A 76 -8.21 -12.96 -2.58
CA PHE A 76 -7.99 -12.61 -1.18
C PHE A 76 -8.69 -13.59 -0.24
N PRO A 77 -10.00 -13.88 -0.39
CA PRO A 77 -10.67 -14.99 0.29
C PRO A 77 -9.90 -16.32 0.22
N ALA A 78 -9.39 -16.69 -0.97
CA ALA A 78 -8.65 -17.94 -1.14
C ALA A 78 -7.35 -17.98 -0.32
N LEU A 79 -6.73 -16.82 -0.07
CA LEU A 79 -5.53 -16.69 0.74
C LEU A 79 -5.82 -16.60 2.23
N LEU A 80 -7.07 -16.39 2.66
CA LEU A 80 -7.40 -16.18 4.08
C LEU A 80 -7.00 -17.38 4.93
N ASP A 81 -7.28 -18.61 4.49
CA ASP A 81 -6.86 -19.82 5.22
C ASP A 81 -5.36 -19.83 5.50
N HIS A 82 -4.54 -19.39 4.54
CA HIS A 82 -3.10 -19.27 4.75
C HIS A 82 -2.78 -18.12 5.69
N LEU A 83 -3.39 -16.95 5.52
CA LEU A 83 -3.18 -15.80 6.41
C LEU A 83 -3.59 -16.12 7.85
N GLU A 84 -4.67 -16.85 8.09
CA GLU A 84 -5.15 -17.24 9.42
C GLU A 84 -4.25 -18.26 10.11
N ARG A 85 -3.73 -19.24 9.34
CA ARG A 85 -2.75 -20.22 9.85
C ARG A 85 -1.37 -19.61 10.06
N SER A 86 -1.07 -18.57 9.29
CA SER A 86 0.17 -17.83 9.43
C SER A 86 0.09 -16.90 10.62
N ASP A 87 1.19 -16.75 11.36
CA ASP A 87 1.24 -15.68 12.34
C ASP A 87 1.34 -14.34 11.60
N LEU A 88 0.18 -13.69 11.41
CA LEU A 88 0.07 -12.34 10.88
C LEU A 88 0.72 -11.31 11.81
N SER A 89 1.16 -11.69 13.03
CA SER A 89 1.92 -10.80 13.92
C SER A 89 3.15 -10.19 13.29
N ASP A 90 3.74 -10.87 12.32
CA ASP A 90 4.97 -10.39 11.68
C ASP A 90 4.70 -9.39 10.55
N ALA A 91 3.48 -9.38 9.97
CA ALA A 91 3.14 -8.49 8.87
C ALA A 91 2.88 -7.08 9.43
N THR A 92 3.79 -6.16 9.11
CA THR A 92 3.79 -4.80 9.69
C THR A 92 3.74 -3.71 8.64
N ALA A 93 3.95 -4.05 7.36
CA ALA A 93 3.94 -3.06 6.30
C ALA A 93 3.09 -3.50 5.10
N LEU A 94 2.42 -2.53 4.50
CA LEU A 94 1.57 -2.68 3.31
C LEU A 94 2.07 -1.76 2.20
N TYR A 95 2.30 -2.35 1.04
CA TYR A 95 2.57 -1.62 -0.20
C TYR A 95 1.41 -1.75 -1.15
N PHE A 96 1.03 -0.63 -1.74
CA PHE A 96 0.02 -0.60 -2.76
C PHE A 96 0.47 0.27 -3.93
N LYS A 97 0.45 -0.29 -5.15
CA LYS A 97 0.80 0.44 -6.37
C LYS A 97 -0.19 0.23 -7.49
N MET A 98 -0.50 1.31 -8.19
CA MET A 98 -1.27 1.30 -9.43
C MET A 98 -0.43 1.80 -10.60
N ASP A 99 0.17 0.88 -11.34
CA ASP A 99 0.90 1.20 -12.56
C ASP A 99 -0.08 1.34 -13.73
N LYS A 100 -0.53 2.58 -13.99
CA LYS A 100 -1.46 2.88 -15.10
C LYS A 100 -0.86 2.55 -16.47
N ALA A 101 0.44 2.80 -16.65
CA ALA A 101 1.14 2.57 -17.90
C ALA A 101 1.18 1.07 -18.24
N ARG A 102 1.47 0.24 -17.24
CA ARG A 102 1.52 -1.23 -17.37
C ARG A 102 0.19 -1.92 -17.08
N ARG A 103 -0.86 -1.16 -16.75
CA ARG A 103 -2.15 -1.68 -16.29
C ARG A 103 -1.96 -2.77 -15.23
N LYS A 104 -1.21 -2.45 -14.17
CA LYS A 104 -0.86 -3.41 -13.12
C LYS A 104 -1.21 -2.85 -11.75
N MET A 105 -1.88 -3.65 -10.93
CA MET A 105 -2.07 -3.38 -9.51
C MET A 105 -1.15 -4.30 -8.71
N SER A 106 -0.52 -3.77 -7.67
CA SER A 106 0.24 -4.56 -6.70
C SER A 106 -0.25 -4.25 -5.29
N CYS A 107 -0.55 -5.29 -4.53
CA CYS A 107 -0.86 -5.23 -3.11
C CYS A 107 0.06 -6.22 -2.41
N VAL A 108 0.97 -5.73 -1.58
CA VAL A 108 2.02 -6.56 -0.97
C VAL A 108 2.10 -6.30 0.51
N LEU A 109 1.97 -7.36 1.30
CA LEU A 109 2.21 -7.40 2.73
C LEU A 109 3.65 -7.85 2.98
N TYR A 110 4.33 -7.12 3.85
CA TYR A 110 5.72 -7.36 4.21
C TYR A 110 5.85 -7.76 5.67
N LYS A 111 6.75 -8.72 5.88
CA LYS A 111 7.28 -9.08 7.20
C LYS A 111 8.62 -8.40 7.40
N ARG A 112 8.74 -7.66 8.50
CA ARG A 112 9.99 -7.01 8.88
C ARG A 112 11.04 -8.04 9.21
N ASN A 113 12.28 -7.79 8.79
CA ASN A 113 13.40 -8.56 9.28
C ASN A 113 13.64 -8.19 10.75
N PRO A 114 13.67 -9.17 11.69
CA PRO A 114 13.87 -8.90 13.12
C PRO A 114 15.20 -8.20 13.42
N GLY A 115 16.17 -8.24 12.51
CA GLY A 115 17.45 -7.54 12.64
C GLY A 115 17.40 -6.02 12.42
N VAL A 116 16.26 -5.43 12.01
CA VAL A 116 16.16 -3.99 11.68
C VAL A 116 15.71 -3.18 12.89
N THR A 117 16.51 -2.18 13.26
CA THR A 117 16.27 -1.33 14.44
C THR A 117 15.14 -0.33 14.21
N LEU A 118 14.49 0.13 15.28
CA LEU A 118 13.36 1.07 15.21
C LEU A 118 13.72 2.41 14.52
N GLY A 119 14.97 2.87 14.64
CA GLY A 119 15.45 4.08 13.99
C GLY A 119 15.57 3.93 12.47
N GLU A 120 15.98 2.76 11.99
CA GLU A 120 16.05 2.42 10.57
C GLU A 120 14.65 2.25 9.97
N ARG A 121 13.69 1.71 10.74
CA ARG A 121 12.27 1.55 10.31
C ARG A 121 11.65 2.84 9.82
N SER A 122 12.00 3.97 10.43
CA SER A 122 11.49 5.26 9.99
C SER A 122 11.96 5.60 8.58
N ARG A 123 13.13 5.14 8.10
CA ARG A 123 13.79 5.63 6.88
C ARG A 123 13.53 4.80 5.60
N LEU A 124 12.74 3.73 5.68
CA LEU A 124 12.72 2.70 4.63
C LEU A 124 11.51 2.85 3.69
N LEU A 125 11.80 2.89 2.40
CA LEU A 125 10.82 2.66 1.34
C LEU A 125 10.60 1.16 1.22
N LEU A 126 9.34 0.71 1.25
CA LEU A 126 8.96 -0.72 1.12
C LEU A 126 9.30 -1.29 -0.26
N HIS A 127 9.47 -0.43 -1.26
CA HIS A 127 9.85 -0.84 -2.62
C HIS A 127 11.14 -0.15 -3.06
N GLY A 128 12.26 -0.88 -3.06
CA GLY A 128 13.55 -0.40 -3.55
C GLY A 128 14.76 -1.02 -2.87
N ASP A 129 14.66 -1.32 -1.57
CA ASP A 129 15.74 -1.94 -0.78
C ASP A 129 15.37 -3.37 -0.36
N SER A 130 15.98 -4.35 -1.03
CA SER A 130 15.72 -5.78 -0.82
C SER A 130 16.28 -6.37 0.48
N SER A 131 16.82 -5.55 1.38
CA SER A 131 17.59 -6.00 2.54
C SER A 131 16.81 -5.99 3.86
N THR A 132 15.78 -5.16 4.00
CA THR A 132 15.15 -4.90 5.32
C THR A 132 13.81 -5.60 5.52
N ASP A 133 13.03 -5.78 4.45
CA ASP A 133 11.71 -6.39 4.52
C ASP A 133 11.61 -7.58 3.57
N SER A 134 11.04 -8.67 4.09
CA SER A 134 10.74 -9.86 3.30
C SER A 134 9.29 -9.83 2.85
N VAL A 135 9.06 -10.09 1.56
CA VAL A 135 7.70 -10.26 1.04
C VAL A 135 7.07 -11.42 1.77
N PHE A 136 5.94 -11.18 2.41
CA PHE A 136 5.16 -12.22 3.06
C PHE A 136 4.05 -12.71 2.14
N VAL A 137 3.20 -11.80 1.67
CA VAL A 137 2.18 -12.09 0.66
C VAL A 137 2.13 -10.95 -0.33
N GLY A 138 2.46 -11.22 -1.59
CA GLY A 138 2.37 -10.27 -2.69
C GLY A 138 1.34 -10.72 -3.73
N VAL A 139 0.29 -9.94 -3.92
CA VAL A 139 -0.69 -10.16 -4.99
C VAL A 139 -0.51 -9.09 -6.04
N HIS A 140 -0.25 -9.52 -7.28
CA HIS A 140 -0.08 -8.67 -8.44
C HIS A 140 -1.16 -9.02 -9.46
N PHE A 141 -2.03 -8.07 -9.75
CA PHE A 141 -2.99 -8.21 -10.83
C PHE A 141 -2.43 -7.56 -12.09
N TYR A 142 -2.28 -8.36 -13.14
CA TYR A 142 -1.88 -7.88 -14.47
C TYR A 142 -3.13 -7.58 -15.31
N LYS A 143 -3.00 -6.72 -16.33
CA LYS A 143 -4.11 -6.29 -17.19
C LYS A 143 -5.30 -5.70 -16.40
N CYS A 144 -5.00 -4.75 -15.52
CA CYS A 144 -5.96 -4.01 -14.69
C CYS A 144 -6.24 -2.63 -15.27
N ALA A 145 -7.46 -2.43 -15.71
CA ALA A 145 -8.15 -1.17 -15.93
C ALA A 145 -9.29 -1.15 -14.90
N TRP A 146 -9.37 -0.12 -14.06
CA TRP A 146 -10.51 -0.03 -13.15
C TRP A 146 -11.76 0.38 -13.95
N GLY A 147 -12.79 -0.45 -13.88
CA GLY A 147 -14.10 -0.16 -14.49
C GLY A 147 -14.99 0.60 -13.51
N ARG A 148 -16.13 1.14 -13.97
CA ARG A 148 -17.09 1.85 -13.09
C ARG A 148 -17.63 0.98 -11.93
N ASN A 149 -17.66 -0.35 -12.12
CA ASN A 149 -18.31 -1.29 -11.19
C ASN A 149 -17.33 -2.06 -10.30
N SER A 150 -16.03 -1.82 -10.42
CA SER A 150 -15.02 -2.52 -9.62
C SER A 150 -13.98 -1.50 -9.25
N THR A 151 -14.03 -1.09 -8.00
CA THR A 151 -13.19 -0.06 -7.41
C THR A 151 -12.16 -0.71 -6.51
N LEU A 152 -11.02 -0.02 -6.34
CA LEU A 152 -10.00 -0.41 -5.39
C LEU A 152 -10.59 -0.53 -3.97
N GLU A 153 -11.48 0.39 -3.59
CA GLU A 153 -12.31 0.30 -2.38
C GLU A 153 -12.92 -1.10 -2.17
N ARG A 154 -13.64 -1.66 -3.15
CA ARG A 154 -14.27 -2.99 -3.00
C ARG A 154 -13.24 -4.09 -2.74
N THR A 155 -12.10 -4.03 -3.42
CA THR A 155 -11.00 -4.97 -3.20
C THR A 155 -10.45 -4.84 -1.77
N ILE A 156 -10.24 -3.63 -1.27
CA ILE A 156 -9.76 -3.39 0.10
C ILE A 156 -10.78 -3.89 1.13
N THR A 157 -12.07 -3.62 0.91
CA THR A 157 -13.13 -4.04 1.84
C THR A 157 -13.30 -5.57 1.89
N SER A 158 -12.92 -6.29 0.83
CA SER A 158 -12.99 -7.75 0.79
C SER A 158 -11.93 -8.46 1.63
N VAL A 159 -10.85 -7.76 2.00
CA VAL A 159 -9.80 -8.31 2.87
C VAL A 159 -10.20 -8.10 4.32
N PRO A 160 -10.16 -9.12 5.21
CA PRO A 160 -10.53 -8.99 6.62
C PRO A 160 -9.78 -7.88 7.36
N ALA A 161 -10.47 -7.22 8.30
CA ALA A 161 -9.88 -6.10 9.07
C ALA A 161 -8.67 -6.55 9.91
N SER A 162 -8.69 -7.80 10.39
CA SER A 162 -7.60 -8.41 11.15
C SER A 162 -6.28 -8.43 10.38
N THR A 163 -6.32 -8.54 9.04
CA THR A 163 -5.14 -8.50 8.16
C THR A 163 -4.43 -7.15 8.22
N PHE A 164 -5.16 -6.06 8.46
CA PHE A 164 -4.64 -4.70 8.50
C PHE A 164 -4.33 -4.20 9.92
N ALA A 165 -4.79 -4.91 10.96
CA ALA A 165 -4.76 -4.44 12.33
C ALA A 165 -3.36 -4.15 12.89
N LYS A 166 -2.31 -4.78 12.35
CA LYS A 166 -0.92 -4.65 12.81
C LYS A 166 -0.04 -3.83 11.87
N ILE A 167 -0.58 -3.39 10.74
CA ILE A 167 0.17 -2.61 9.76
C ILE A 167 0.43 -1.22 10.34
N ASP A 168 1.71 -0.88 10.50
CA ASP A 168 2.18 0.40 11.01
C ASP A 168 2.89 1.24 9.93
N THR A 169 3.21 0.65 8.78
CA THR A 169 3.78 1.32 7.61
C THR A 169 2.93 1.08 6.36
N LEU A 170 2.55 2.16 5.68
CA LEU A 170 1.84 2.14 4.40
C LEU A 170 2.65 2.88 3.33
N GLN A 171 2.89 2.25 2.18
CA GLN A 171 3.41 2.93 0.99
C GLN A 171 2.41 2.85 -0.16
N LEU A 172 2.07 4.01 -0.73
CA LEU A 172 1.13 4.13 -1.82
C LEU A 172 1.77 4.81 -3.03
N ASP A 173 1.68 4.15 -4.18
CA ASP A 173 2.07 4.69 -5.49
C ASP A 173 0.84 4.81 -6.41
N ASP A 174 0.60 6.01 -6.93
CA ASP A 174 -0.40 6.30 -7.97
C ASP A 174 -1.87 5.95 -7.61
N ILE A 175 -2.26 6.04 -6.34
CA ILE A 175 -3.61 5.72 -5.87
C ILE A 175 -4.54 6.94 -5.85
N PRO A 176 -5.76 6.85 -6.40
CA PRO A 176 -6.76 7.93 -6.30
C PRO A 176 -7.15 8.27 -4.85
N ASN A 177 -7.43 9.55 -4.59
CA ASN A 177 -7.72 10.09 -3.26
C ASN A 177 -8.80 9.32 -2.48
N LEU A 178 -9.95 9.03 -3.11
CA LEU A 178 -11.05 8.33 -2.44
C LEU A 178 -10.61 6.98 -1.83
N ASN A 179 -9.67 6.28 -2.47
CA ASN A 179 -9.16 5.01 -1.96
C ASN A 179 -8.15 5.17 -0.82
N LEU A 180 -7.46 6.31 -0.72
CA LEU A 180 -6.57 6.60 0.41
C LEU A 180 -7.36 6.61 1.71
N VAL A 181 -8.51 7.30 1.72
CA VAL A 181 -9.38 7.41 2.90
C VAL A 181 -9.81 6.04 3.42
N TYR A 182 -10.35 5.20 2.53
CA TYR A 182 -10.77 3.84 2.89
C TYR A 182 -9.61 2.98 3.39
N LEU A 183 -8.39 3.16 2.87
CA LEU A 183 -7.20 2.48 3.40
C LEU A 183 -6.87 2.96 4.81
N LEU A 184 -6.86 4.28 5.04
CA LEU A 184 -6.53 4.84 6.34
C LEU A 184 -7.51 4.39 7.44
N GLU A 185 -8.81 4.30 7.13
CA GLU A 185 -9.83 3.77 8.05
C GLU A 185 -9.57 2.31 8.49
N ARG A 186 -8.92 1.51 7.63
CA ARG A 186 -8.63 0.09 7.90
C ARG A 186 -7.33 -0.13 8.65
N LEU A 187 -6.54 0.93 8.89
CA LEU A 187 -5.17 0.85 9.42
C LEU A 187 -5.07 1.58 10.77
N PRO A 188 -5.65 1.02 11.86
CA PRO A 188 -5.76 1.71 13.14
C PRO A 188 -4.42 1.97 13.83
N ARG A 189 -3.35 1.26 13.43
CA ARG A 189 -1.99 1.39 13.98
C ARG A 189 -1.03 2.10 13.03
N LEU A 190 -1.54 2.71 11.96
CA LEU A 190 -0.70 3.37 10.97
C LEU A 190 0.11 4.51 11.60
N ASN A 191 1.43 4.38 11.55
CA ASN A 191 2.36 5.34 12.09
C ASN A 191 3.21 6.00 10.98
N THR A 192 3.57 5.23 9.95
CA THR A 192 4.39 5.68 8.83
C THR A 192 3.61 5.61 7.52
N LEU A 193 3.57 6.71 6.79
CA LEU A 193 2.92 6.81 5.48
C LEU A 193 3.90 7.34 4.45
N VAL A 194 4.05 6.60 3.35
CA VAL A 194 4.84 6.98 2.19
C VAL A 194 3.88 7.21 1.02
N LEU A 195 3.89 8.44 0.48
CA LEU A 195 3.08 8.83 -0.66
C LEU A 195 3.98 9.28 -1.81
N ASN A 196 3.76 8.67 -2.97
CA ASN A 196 4.43 9.07 -4.21
C ASN A 196 3.47 9.82 -5.14
N GLY A 197 3.93 10.96 -5.66
CA GLY A 197 3.15 11.80 -6.56
C GLY A 197 1.89 12.33 -5.89
N ILE A 198 2.05 13.23 -4.92
CA ILE A 198 0.94 13.80 -4.14
C ILE A 198 0.31 15.00 -4.87
N ASP A 199 -1.03 14.99 -4.97
CA ASP A 199 -1.84 16.13 -5.39
C ASP A 199 -2.47 16.81 -4.16
N ARG A 200 -3.09 17.97 -4.39
CA ARG A 200 -3.74 18.73 -3.31
C ARG A 200 -4.81 17.93 -2.59
N ASP A 201 -5.62 17.17 -3.33
CA ASP A 201 -6.74 16.41 -2.76
C ASP A 201 -6.27 15.29 -1.82
N ARG A 202 -5.21 14.56 -2.22
CA ARG A 202 -4.56 13.53 -1.39
C ARG A 202 -3.93 14.13 -0.15
N LEU A 203 -3.33 15.32 -0.26
CA LEU A 203 -2.76 16.02 0.90
C LEU A 203 -3.85 16.42 1.89
N MET A 204 -4.96 16.96 1.38
CA MET A 204 -6.12 17.31 2.20
C MET A 204 -6.75 16.10 2.88
N ALA A 205 -6.70 14.92 2.24
CA ALA A 205 -7.22 13.70 2.85
C ALA A 205 -6.46 13.19 4.07
N LEU A 206 -5.25 13.71 4.31
CA LEU A 206 -4.49 13.46 5.55
C LEU A 206 -4.90 14.38 6.70
N SER A 207 -5.72 15.39 6.42
CA SER A 207 -6.21 16.31 7.44
C SER A 207 -7.19 15.57 8.35
N PRO A 208 -7.09 15.75 9.68
CA PRO A 208 -8.04 15.15 10.61
C PRO A 208 -9.45 15.71 10.49
N PHE A 209 -9.62 16.84 9.78
CA PHE A 209 -10.91 17.47 9.51
C PHE A 209 -11.44 17.17 8.10
N ALA A 210 -10.82 16.24 7.37
CA ALA A 210 -11.27 15.89 6.05
C ALA A 210 -12.68 15.26 6.12
N CYS A 211 -13.70 16.01 5.71
CA CYS A 211 -15.05 15.51 5.56
C CYS A 211 -15.22 14.92 4.15
N PHE A 212 -15.43 13.61 4.07
CA PHE A 212 -15.70 12.96 2.79
C PHE A 212 -17.19 12.66 2.65
N PRO A 213 -17.81 12.96 1.50
CA PRO A 213 -19.25 12.82 1.28
C PRO A 213 -19.79 11.37 1.39
N HIS A 214 -18.89 10.38 1.51
CA HIS A 214 -19.22 8.96 1.63
C HIS A 214 -18.45 8.24 2.75
N SER A 215 -17.79 8.98 3.64
CA SER A 215 -17.15 8.37 4.81
C SER A 215 -18.12 8.39 6.01
N PRO A 216 -18.17 7.32 6.82
CA PRO A 216 -18.88 7.34 8.09
C PRO A 216 -18.41 8.54 8.93
N GLN A 217 -19.36 9.21 9.60
CA GLN A 217 -19.22 10.54 10.24
C GLN A 217 -18.16 10.64 11.37
N SER A 218 -17.30 9.65 11.57
CA SER A 218 -16.12 9.73 12.43
C SER A 218 -14.96 8.91 11.86
N ILE A 219 -14.26 9.42 10.85
CA ILE A 219 -12.92 8.88 10.58
C ILE A 219 -12.05 9.26 11.77
N ILE A 220 -11.63 8.26 12.53
CA ILE A 220 -10.51 8.44 13.46
C ILE A 220 -9.29 8.70 12.58
N SER A 221 -8.84 9.96 12.54
CA SER A 221 -7.62 10.30 11.84
C SER A 221 -6.48 9.39 12.31
N PRO A 222 -5.74 8.75 11.40
CA PRO A 222 -4.64 7.86 11.78
C PRO A 222 -3.62 8.63 12.63
N VAL A 223 -3.04 7.97 13.63
CA VAL A 223 -2.02 8.52 14.54
C VAL A 223 -0.65 8.48 13.84
N LEU A 224 -0.54 9.24 12.76
CA LEU A 224 0.63 9.27 11.91
C LEU A 224 1.76 10.07 12.57
N ALA A 225 2.90 9.44 12.87
CA ALA A 225 4.11 10.14 13.34
C ALA A 225 5.13 10.40 12.23
N HIS A 226 5.11 9.63 11.13
CA HIS A 226 6.08 9.76 10.05
C HIS A 226 5.39 9.89 8.68
N LEU A 227 5.70 10.97 7.95
CA LEU A 227 5.20 11.22 6.61
C LEU A 227 6.36 11.34 5.61
N TYR A 228 6.35 10.51 4.59
CA TYR A 228 7.30 10.52 3.48
C TYR A 228 6.56 10.92 2.23
N LEU A 229 6.99 12.04 1.64
CA LEU A 229 6.42 12.57 0.41
C LEU A 229 7.48 12.47 -0.68
N THR A 230 7.24 11.64 -1.68
CA THR A 230 8.16 11.41 -2.80
C THR A 230 7.58 12.01 -4.08
N GLY A 231 8.45 12.63 -4.90
CA GLY A 231 8.02 13.25 -6.16
C GLY A 231 7.05 14.41 -5.98
N VAL A 232 7.21 15.19 -4.90
CA VAL A 232 6.36 16.37 -4.65
C VAL A 232 6.71 17.49 -5.60
N HIS A 233 5.71 18.01 -6.31
CA HIS A 233 5.81 19.24 -7.08
C HIS A 233 4.96 20.30 -6.42
N LEU A 234 5.60 21.33 -5.85
CA LEU A 234 4.83 22.43 -5.27
C LEU A 234 4.32 23.37 -6.35
N CYS A 235 3.07 23.80 -6.17
CA CYS A 235 2.43 24.79 -7.01
C CYS A 235 3.25 26.09 -7.01
N ASP A 236 3.24 26.79 -8.14
CA ASP A 236 3.57 28.20 -8.16
C ASP A 236 2.36 28.96 -7.58
N PRO A 237 2.51 29.78 -6.53
CA PRO A 237 1.40 30.49 -5.90
C PRO A 237 0.62 31.39 -6.87
N SER A 238 1.19 31.73 -8.03
CA SER A 238 0.54 32.51 -9.09
C SER A 238 -0.41 31.72 -10.01
N LYS A 239 -0.50 30.40 -9.89
CA LYS A 239 -1.28 29.53 -10.80
C LYS A 239 -2.28 28.66 -10.05
N HIS A 240 -3.54 28.66 -10.52
CA HIS A 240 -4.50 27.64 -10.12
C HIS A 240 -4.02 26.27 -10.60
N SER A 241 -3.68 25.39 -9.65
CA SER A 241 -3.09 24.09 -9.91
C SER A 241 -3.71 23.04 -8.99
N THR A 242 -3.77 21.81 -9.48
CA THR A 242 -4.08 20.62 -8.67
C THR A 242 -2.89 20.19 -7.80
N LEU A 243 -1.72 20.81 -8.02
CA LEU A 243 -0.52 20.59 -7.21
C LEU A 243 -0.68 21.23 -5.83
N PRO A 244 -0.17 20.59 -4.77
CA PRO A 244 -0.14 21.18 -3.45
C PRO A 244 0.79 22.39 -3.41
N CYS A 245 0.42 23.41 -2.67
CA CYS A 245 1.25 24.57 -2.39
C CYS A 245 1.93 24.42 -1.02
N ALA A 246 2.96 25.25 -0.77
CA ALA A 246 3.63 25.31 0.54
C ALA A 246 2.64 25.50 1.70
N ARG A 247 1.63 26.35 1.46
CA ARG A 247 0.56 26.64 2.40
C ARG A 247 -0.27 25.41 2.74
N ASP A 248 -0.64 24.59 1.76
CA ASP A 248 -1.44 23.39 2.02
C ASP A 248 -0.68 22.41 2.95
N ILE A 249 0.64 22.30 2.79
CA ILE A 249 1.48 21.48 3.69
C ILE A 249 1.49 22.07 5.10
N LEU A 250 1.70 23.38 5.25
CA LEU A 250 1.69 24.03 6.57
C LEU A 250 0.33 23.92 7.26
N GLU A 251 -0.77 24.03 6.51
CA GLU A 251 -2.13 23.84 7.00
C GLU A 251 -2.35 22.40 7.47
N LEU A 252 -1.93 21.40 6.68
CA LEU A 252 -1.97 20.01 7.10
C LEU A 252 -1.19 19.80 8.42
N LEU A 253 0.06 20.24 8.47
CA LEU A 253 0.90 20.08 9.66
C LEU A 253 0.29 20.77 10.90
N SER A 254 -0.25 21.97 10.72
CA SER A 254 -0.91 22.73 11.79
C SER A 254 -2.17 22.02 12.28
N SER A 255 -2.99 21.51 11.36
CA SER A 255 -4.24 20.80 11.69
C SER A 255 -3.99 19.54 12.53
N ARG A 256 -2.87 18.85 12.30
CA ARG A 256 -2.49 17.64 13.05
C ARG A 256 -1.92 17.92 14.44
N LYS A 257 -1.47 19.15 14.71
CA LYS A 257 -0.96 19.53 16.05
C LYS A 257 -2.05 19.44 17.13
N GLY A 258 -3.31 19.63 16.76
CA GLY A 258 -4.45 19.59 17.67
C GLY A 258 -5.13 18.22 17.81
N VAL A 259 -4.71 17.20 17.05
CA VAL A 259 -5.43 15.91 16.98
C VAL A 259 -4.48 14.75 17.30
N GLY A 260 -4.52 14.28 18.54
CA GLY A 260 -3.75 13.11 18.99
C GLY A 260 -2.23 13.36 19.03
N GLN A 261 -1.47 12.46 18.38
CA GLN A 261 -0.01 12.53 18.35
C GLN A 261 0.47 13.44 17.21
N PRO A 262 1.31 14.45 17.48
CA PRO A 262 1.84 15.31 16.44
C PRO A 262 2.77 14.52 15.51
N LEU A 263 2.84 14.95 14.25
CA LEU A 263 3.81 14.39 13.32
C LEU A 263 5.23 14.62 13.85
N HIS A 264 5.98 13.53 14.01
CA HIS A 264 7.36 13.58 14.49
C HIS A 264 8.34 13.91 13.36
N SER A 265 8.13 13.34 12.18
CA SER A 265 8.98 13.63 11.02
C SER A 265 8.23 13.78 9.71
N ILE A 266 8.69 14.71 8.89
CA ILE A 266 8.33 14.83 7.48
C ILE A 266 9.59 14.77 6.62
N THR A 267 9.55 13.94 5.58
CA THR A 267 10.65 13.78 4.64
C THR A 267 10.15 14.04 3.22
N PHE A 268 10.86 14.88 2.50
CA PHE A 268 10.66 15.16 1.09
C PHE A 268 11.75 14.47 0.28
N GLU A 269 11.38 13.57 -0.63
CA GLU A 269 12.33 12.92 -1.54
C GLU A 269 12.01 13.31 -2.99
N ARG A 270 13.03 13.55 -3.82
CA ARG A 270 12.86 13.86 -5.26
C ARG A 270 11.84 14.99 -5.51
N SER A 271 11.81 15.98 -4.61
CA SER A 271 10.82 17.04 -4.64
C SER A 271 11.30 18.23 -5.46
N ALA A 272 10.44 18.76 -6.33
CA ALA A 272 10.67 20.01 -7.04
C ALA A 272 9.86 21.11 -6.35
N LEU A 273 10.56 21.88 -5.51
CA LEU A 273 10.00 23.01 -4.80
C LEU A 273 10.30 24.24 -5.66
N ASN A 274 9.30 24.72 -6.41
CA ASN A 274 9.43 25.94 -7.21
C ASN A 274 9.47 27.17 -6.29
N MET A 275 10.58 27.34 -5.57
CA MET A 275 10.81 28.35 -4.56
C MET A 275 12.20 28.93 -4.72
N THR A 276 12.33 30.23 -4.49
CA THR A 276 13.63 30.87 -4.27
C THR A 276 14.28 30.33 -2.99
N THR A 277 15.59 30.53 -2.85
CA THR A 277 16.34 30.10 -1.66
C THR A 277 15.77 30.72 -0.37
N SER A 278 15.32 31.98 -0.43
CA SER A 278 14.71 32.69 0.70
C SER A 278 13.33 32.14 1.09
N GLU A 279 12.52 31.80 0.09
CA GLU A 279 11.21 31.16 0.31
C GLU A 279 11.38 29.76 0.89
N LEU A 280 12.31 28.97 0.37
CA LEU A 280 12.61 27.63 0.89
C LEU A 280 13.11 27.69 2.34
N ALA A 281 13.98 28.66 2.66
CA ALA A 281 14.45 28.88 4.03
C ALA A 281 13.31 29.24 4.98
N SER A 282 12.43 30.16 4.58
CA SER A 282 11.23 30.54 5.34
C SER A 282 10.28 29.36 5.53
N PHE A 283 10.01 28.61 4.46
CA PHE A 283 9.15 27.42 4.50
C PHE A 283 9.70 26.35 5.45
N ASN A 284 10.99 26.05 5.37
CA ASN A 284 11.66 25.11 6.25
C ASN A 284 11.62 25.57 7.72
N ALA A 285 11.87 26.86 7.97
CA ALA A 285 11.77 27.44 9.31
C ALA A 285 10.35 27.31 9.90
N CYS A 286 9.31 27.52 9.09
CA CYS A 286 7.92 27.31 9.51
C CYS A 286 7.62 25.84 9.79
N MET A 287 8.06 24.90 8.93
CA MET A 287 7.83 23.48 9.17
C MET A 287 8.50 22.97 10.45
N LYS A 288 9.73 23.42 10.75
CA LYS A 288 10.44 23.06 11.99
C LYS A 288 9.75 23.56 13.27
N LYS A 289 8.86 24.55 13.18
CA LYS A 289 8.00 24.97 14.31
C LYS A 289 6.81 24.02 14.53
N LEU A 290 6.46 23.22 13.53
CA LEU A 290 5.29 22.34 13.52
C LEU A 290 5.66 20.86 13.68
N VAL A 291 6.84 20.46 13.22
CA VAL A 291 7.31 19.06 13.17
C VAL A 291 8.73 18.98 13.71
N HIS A 292 9.04 17.95 14.50
CA HIS A 292 10.34 17.81 15.15
C HIS A 292 11.49 17.61 14.15
N THR A 293 11.29 16.75 13.15
CA THR A 293 12.29 16.44 12.13
C THR A 293 11.77 16.76 10.73
N VAL A 294 12.50 17.62 10.00
CA VAL A 294 12.24 17.94 8.59
C VAL A 294 13.45 17.52 7.78
N ARG A 295 13.26 16.69 6.75
CA ARG A 295 14.34 16.22 5.87
C ARG A 295 14.00 16.48 4.40
N PHE A 296 15.01 16.88 3.64
CA PHE A 296 14.96 16.96 2.19
C PHE A 296 16.05 16.03 1.63
N LEU A 297 15.64 14.98 0.94
CA LEU A 297 16.51 14.00 0.30
C LEU A 297 16.54 14.30 -1.20
N ASN A 298 17.66 14.85 -1.66
CA ASN A 298 17.88 15.06 -3.08
C ASN A 298 18.52 13.79 -3.69
N PRO A 299 18.02 13.31 -4.85
CA PRO A 299 18.59 12.16 -5.56
C PRO A 299 19.96 12.46 -6.22
N LYS A 300 20.48 13.68 -6.07
CA LYS A 300 21.80 14.11 -6.56
C LYS A 300 22.58 14.71 -5.39
N ALA A 301 23.21 13.84 -4.61
CA ALA A 301 24.42 14.11 -3.86
C ALA A 301 25.40 12.98 -4.18
#